data_AF-A0A150IXV4-F1
#
_entry.id   AF-A0A150IXV4-F1
#
_cell.length_a   1.000
_cell.length_b   1.000
_cell.length_c   1.000
_cell.angle_alpha   90.00
_cell.angle_beta   90.00
_cell.angle_gamma   90.00
#
_symmetry.space_group_name_H-M   'P 1'
#
loop_
_entity.id
_entity.type
_entity.pdbx_description
1 polymer ?
#
loop_
_entity_poly.entity_id
_entity_poly.type
_entity_poly.pdbx_seq_one_letter_code
_entity_poly.pdbx_strand_id
1 'polypeptide(L)' 'MVGLGFQIDLFVRILPELLRGASITIQLTAFSVAIGTLIGLFMGMARISHYKIFSVPSALYVEFIRGTPLLVQIMIVY' A
#
# COMPACT_ATOMS: atom_id res chain seq x y z
N MET A 1 -24.64 -31.40 18.94
CA MET A 1 -24.64 -30.03 19.51
C MET A 1 -23.27 -29.56 20.03
N VAL A 2 -22.19 -30.35 20.01
CA VAL A 2 -20.87 -29.96 20.57
C VAL A 2 -19.95 -29.22 19.58
N GLY A 3 -20.18 -29.33 18.27
CA GLY A 3 -19.28 -28.74 17.25
C GLY A 3 -19.38 -27.22 17.05
N LEU A 4 -20.55 -26.61 17.30
CA LEU A 4 -20.74 -25.16 17.11
C LEU A 4 -20.07 -24.33 18.21
N GLY A 5 -20.17 -24.78 19.47
CA GLY A 5 -19.55 -24.09 20.61
C GLY A 5 -18.03 -23.98 20.45
N PHE A 6 -17.38 -25.09 20.10
CA PHE A 6 -15.93 -25.15 19.89
C PHE A 6 -15.43 -24.18 18.79
N GLN A 7 -16.16 -24.04 17.68
CA GLN A 7 -15.78 -23.11 16.60
C GLN A 7 -15.93 -21.64 17.02
N ILE A 8 -16.99 -21.31 17.76
CA ILE A 8 -17.23 -19.95 18.27
C ILE A 8 -16.18 -19.59 19.32
N ASP A 9 -15.86 -20.51 20.24
CA ASP A 9 -14.82 -20.29 21.25
C ASP A 9 -13.43 -20.07 20.63
N LEU A 10 -13.10 -20.81 19.56
CA LEU A 10 -11.86 -20.61 18.81
C LEU A 10 -11.87 -19.25 18.10
N PHE A 11 -12.98 -18.88 17.45
CA PHE A 11 -13.13 -17.60 16.77
C PHE A 11 -12.93 -16.43 17.73
N VAL A 12 -13.58 -16.45 18.90
CA VAL A 12 -13.45 -15.41 19.93
C VAL A 12 -12.02 -15.30 20.44
N ARG A 13 -11.29 -16.42 20.53
CA ARG A 13 -9.87 -16.44 20.96
C ARG A 13 -8.93 -15.82 19.93
N ILE A 14 -9.16 -16.01 18.63
CA ILE A 14 -8.29 -15.45 17.57
C ILE A 14 -8.70 -14.02 17.16
N LEU A 15 -9.93 -13.61 17.47
CA LEU A 15 -10.47 -12.30 17.10
C LEU A 15 -9.57 -11.12 17.52
N PRO A 16 -8.97 -11.08 18.73
CA PRO A 16 -8.05 -10.01 19.11
C PRO A 16 -6.83 -9.89 18.20
N GLU A 17 -6.24 -11.01 17.79
CA GLU A 17 -5.09 -11.02 16.87
C GLU A 17 -5.49 -10.60 15.45
N LEU A 18 -6.68 -11.00 14.99
CA LEU A 18 -7.23 -10.52 13.72
C LEU A 18 -7.48 -9.01 13.74
N LEU A 19 -8.03 -8.49 14.84
CA LEU A 19 -8.24 -7.05 15.02
C LEU A 19 -6.92 -6.28 15.09
N ARG A 20 -5.90 -6.87 15.72
CA ARG A 20 -4.54 -6.30 15.71
C ARG A 20 -3.97 -6.25 14.30
N GLY A 21 -4.07 -7.33 13.54
CA GLY A 21 -3.67 -7.37 12.13
C GLY A 21 -4.43 -6.34 11.28
N ALA A 22 -5.74 -6.23 11.46
CA ALA A 22 -6.56 -5.24 10.78
C ALA A 22 -6.13 -3.79 11.12
N SER A 23 -5.82 -3.52 12.38
CA SER A 23 -5.30 -2.21 12.82
C SER A 23 -3.97 -1.87 12.13
N ILE A 24 -3.05 -2.84 12.02
CA ILE A 24 -1.77 -2.64 11.32
C ILE A 24 -2.00 -2.35 9.84
N THR A 25 -2.89 -3.09 9.17
CA THR A 25 -3.24 -2.83 7.77
C THR A 25 -3.77 -1.41 7.58
N ILE A 26 -4.70 -0.97 8.43
CA ILE A 26 -5.24 0.39 8.36
C ILE A 26 -4.14 1.44 8.53
N GLN A 27 -3.27 1.27 9.52
CA GLN A 27 -2.15 2.20 9.75
C GLN A 27 -1.22 2.24 8.54
N LEU A 28 -0.79 1.08 8.04
CA LEU A 28 0.11 0.97 6.90
C LEU A 28 -0.52 1.59 5.64
N THR A 29 -1.79 1.29 5.36
CA THR A 29 -2.52 1.87 4.23
C THR A 29 -2.63 3.39 4.38
N ALA A 30 -3.01 3.90 5.55
CA ALA A 30 -3.15 5.33 5.78
C ALA A 30 -1.84 6.10 5.51
N PHE A 31 -0.71 5.63 6.07
CA PHE A 31 0.59 6.25 5.84
C PHE A 31 1.06 6.09 4.38
N SER A 32 0.89 4.91 3.79
CA SER A 32 1.31 4.64 2.41
C SER A 32 0.53 5.47 1.40
N VAL A 33 -0.79 5.61 1.60
CA VAL A 33 -1.64 6.46 0.76
C VAL A 33 -1.26 7.92 0.95
N ALA A 34 -1.11 8.40 2.18
CA ALA A 34 -0.75 9.80 2.43
C ALA A 34 0.58 10.18 1.75
N ILE A 35 1.62 9.37 1.94
CA ILE A 35 2.94 9.61 1.33
C ILE A 35 2.88 9.43 -0.18
N GLY A 36 2.25 8.35 -0.66
CA GLY A 36 2.11 8.05 -2.08
C GLY A 36 1.34 9.14 -2.83
N THR A 37 0.29 9.71 -2.22
CA THR A 37 -0.46 10.84 -2.77
C THR A 37 0.39 12.10 -2.86
N LEU A 38 1.17 12.42 -1.81
CA LEU A 38 2.07 13.59 -1.86
C LEU A 38 3.12 13.45 -2.96
N ILE A 39 3.79 12.29 -3.04
CA ILE A 39 4.77 12.02 -4.11
C ILE A 39 4.08 12.06 -5.48
N GLY A 40 2.94 11.41 -5.63
CA GLY A 40 2.15 11.38 -6.86
C GLY A 40 1.73 12.77 -7.32
N LEU A 41 1.36 13.65 -6.39
CA LEU A 41 1.01 15.04 -6.68
C LEU A 41 2.21 15.80 -7.27
N PHE A 42 3.38 15.75 -6.63
CA PHE A 42 4.58 16.43 -7.14
C PHE A 42 5.05 15.86 -8.48
N MET A 43 5.03 14.53 -8.63
CA MET A 43 5.40 13.87 -9.88
C MET A 43 4.41 14.19 -11.01
N GLY A 44 3.11 14.28 -10.70
CA GLY A 44 2.08 14.71 -11.64
C GLY A 44 2.29 16.14 -12.12
N MET A 45 2.59 17.06 -11.19
CA MET A 45 2.93 18.46 -11.54
C MET A 45 4.22 18.56 -12.36
N ALA A 46 5.26 17.80 -12.00
CA ALA A 46 6.51 17.77 -12.75
C ALA A 46 6.31 17.24 -14.18
N ARG A 47 5.39 16.29 -14.37
CA ARG A 47 5.10 15.67 -15.68
C ARG A 47 4.51 16.66 -16.68
N ILE A 48 3.64 17.56 -16.23
CA ILE A 48 3.02 18.59 -17.08
C ILE A 48 3.91 19.81 -17.30
N SER A 49 5.09 19.87 -16.68
CA SER A 49 6.02 20.98 -16.84
C SER A 49 6.53 21.09 -18.27
N HIS A 50 6.68 22.31 -18.77
CA HIS A 50 7.28 22.59 -20.07
C HIS A 50 8.77 22.20 -20.13
N TYR A 51 9.46 22.20 -18.99
CA TYR A 51 10.89 21.89 -18.95
C TYR A 51 11.11 20.38 -18.94
N LYS A 52 11.81 19.88 -19.97
CA LYS A 52 12.14 18.46 -20.13
C LYS A 52 12.87 17.86 -18.94
N ILE A 53 13.64 18.67 -18.20
CA ILE A 53 14.36 18.22 -17.00
C ILE A 53 13.44 17.77 -15.87
N PHE A 54 12.20 18.25 -15.81
CA PHE A 54 11.20 17.82 -14.83
C PHE A 54 10.22 16.80 -15.43
N SER A 55 9.81 17.00 -16.68
CA SER A 55 8.81 16.14 -17.34
C SER A 55 9.34 14.74 -17.66
N VAL A 56 10.60 14.61 -18.10
CA VAL A 56 11.16 13.30 -18.49
C VAL A 56 11.40 12.39 -17.27
N PRO A 57 12.09 12.82 -16.19
CA PRO A 57 12.31 11.95 -15.04
C PRO A 57 11.01 11.56 -14.34
N SER A 58 10.04 12.48 -14.25
CA SER A 58 8.73 12.18 -13.65
C SER A 58 7.92 11.19 -14.49
N ALA A 59 7.98 11.27 -15.82
CA ALA A 59 7.37 10.27 -16.70
C ALA A 59 7.99 8.88 -16.48
N LEU A 60 9.32 8.78 -16.47
CA LEU A 60 10.03 7.52 -16.21
C LEU A 60 9.68 6.92 -14.85
N TYR A 61 9.66 7.74 -13.79
CA TYR A 61 9.25 7.30 -12.46
C TYR A 61 7.82 6.74 -12.46
N VAL A 62 6.85 7.48 -13.02
CA VAL A 62 5.44 7.06 -13.05
C VAL A 62 5.24 5.79 -13.86
N GLU A 63 5.90 5.69 -15.02
CA GLU A 63 5.82 4.50 -15.88
C GLU A 63 6.47 3.27 -15.23
N PHE A 64 7.62 3.43 -14.57
CA PHE A 64 8.28 2.35 -13.84
C PHE A 64 7.41 1.82 -12.68
N ILE A 65 6.91 2.71 -11.83
CA ILE A 65 6.11 2.32 -10.66
C ILE A 65 4.77 1.68 -11.07
N ARG A 66 4.15 2.15 -12.16
CA ARG A 66 2.89 1.58 -12.67
C ARG A 66 3.08 0.35 -13.55
N GLY A 67 4.25 0.22 -14.18
CA GLY A 67 4.59 -0.88 -15.08
C GLY A 67 5.21 -2.09 -14.38
N THR A 68 5.66 -1.94 -13.13
CA THR A 68 6.24 -3.04 -12.33
C THR A 68 5.23 -3.61 -11.33
N PRO A 69 5.15 -4.95 -11.17
CA PRO A 69 4.29 -5.54 -10.16
C PRO A 69 4.69 -5.10 -8.74
N LEU A 70 3.71 -4.72 -7.91
CA LEU A 70 3.95 -4.30 -6.52
C LEU A 70 4.73 -5.36 -5.72
N LEU A 71 4.45 -6.64 -5.95
CA LEU A 71 5.18 -7.74 -5.31
C LEU A 71 6.69 -7.68 -5.62
N VAL A 72 7.07 -7.37 -6.86
CA VAL A 72 8.48 -7.23 -7.26
C VAL A 72 9.11 -6.04 -6.56
N GLN A 73 8.39 -4.91 -6.46
CA GLN A 73 8.88 -3.73 -5.74
C GLN A 73 9.16 -4.06 -4.27
N ILE A 74 8.25 -4.76 -3.60
CA ILE A 74 8.44 -5.20 -2.21
C ILE A 74 9.63 -6.15 -2.09
N MET A 75 9.80 -7.10 -3.02
CA MET A 75 10.93 -8.04 -3.02
C MET A 75 12.29 -7.39 -3.27
N ILE A 76 12.35 -6.23 -3.93
CA ILE A 76 13.60 -5.48 -4.13
C ILE A 76 13.95 -4.67 -2.88
N VAL A 77 12.93 -4.16 -2.17
CA VAL A 77 13.12 -3.33 -0.98
C VAL A 77 13.42 -4.18 0.27
N TYR A 78 12.86 -5.38 0.33
CA TYR A 78 13.08 -6.35 1.41
C TYR A 78 14.40 -7.10 1.23
#